data_AF-A0A847JCL3-F1
#
_entry.id   AF-A0A847JCL3-F1
#
_cell.length_a   1.000
_cell.length_b   1.000
_cell.length_c   1.000
_cell.angle_alpha   90.00
_cell.angle_beta   90.00
_cell.angle_gamma   90.00
#
_symmetry.space_group_name_H-M   'P 1'
#
loop_
_entity.id
_entity.type
_entity.pdbx_description
1 polymer ?
#
loop_
_entity_poly.entity_id
_entity_poly.type
_entity_poly.pdbx_seq_one_letter_code
_entity_poly.pdbx_strand_id
1 'polypeptide(L)' 'MPTPDVVDLRDWTDPCIEPTLNELLADPMMDLVFRSDKLRRENVESFLKTQATRLAAMPRAWESICRCA' A
#
# COMPACT_ATOMS: atom_id res chain seq x y z
N MET A 1 7.60 15.76 -19.52
CA MET A 1 6.71 16.71 -18.83
C MET A 1 6.34 16.07 -17.50
N PRO A 2 6.57 16.72 -16.35
CA PRO A 2 6.08 16.18 -15.09
C PRO A 2 4.55 16.30 -15.11
N THR A 3 3.85 15.20 -14.85
CA THR A 3 2.40 15.17 -14.71
C THR A 3 1.98 16.09 -13.57
N PRO A 4 0.84 16.81 -13.67
CA PRO A 4 0.38 17.65 -12.58
C PRO A 4 0.24 16.79 -11.33
N ASP A 5 0.87 17.22 -10.24
CA ASP A 5 0.70 16.61 -8.92
C ASP A 5 -0.80 16.57 -8.63
N VAL A 6 -1.38 15.38 -8.73
CA VAL A 6 -2.77 15.14 -8.37
C VAL A 6 -2.81 15.36 -6.86
N VAL A 7 -3.32 16.52 -6.44
CA VAL A 7 -3.43 16.84 -5.02
C VAL A 7 -4.36 15.80 -4.41
N ASP A 8 -3.79 14.96 -3.55
CA ASP A 8 -4.52 13.95 -2.82
C ASP A 8 -5.37 14.62 -1.74
N LEU A 9 -6.69 14.51 -1.87
CA LEU A 9 -7.68 15.14 -0.98
C LEU A 9 -8.21 14.17 0.09
N ARG A 10 -7.69 12.94 0.15
CA ARG A 10 -8.11 11.97 1.16
C ARG A 10 -7.68 12.40 2.55
N ASP A 11 -8.55 12.15 3.54
CA ASP A 11 -8.20 12.31 4.94
C ASP A 11 -7.37 11.11 5.40
N TRP A 12 -6.06 11.22 5.33
CA TRP A 12 -5.13 10.17 5.76
C TRP A 12 -5.18 9.87 7.27
N THR A 13 -5.99 10.58 8.05
CA THR A 13 -6.27 10.23 9.46
C THR A 13 -7.47 9.29 9.62
N ASP A 14 -8.24 9.05 8.54
CA ASP A 14 -9.34 8.10 8.53
C ASP A 14 -8.81 6.65 8.51
N PRO A 15 -9.11 5.83 9.53
CA PRO A 15 -8.67 4.43 9.59
C PRO A 15 -9.30 3.54 8.52
N CYS A 16 -10.35 3.99 7.82
CA CYS A 16 -10.97 3.28 6.70
C CYS A 16 -10.24 3.50 5.36
N ILE A 17 -9.35 4.48 5.28
CA ILE A 17 -8.61 4.78 4.06
C ILE A 17 -7.32 3.95 4.05
N GLU A 18 -7.35 2.83 3.31
CA GLU A 18 -6.14 2.06 3.04
C GLU A 18 -5.37 2.66 1.84
N PRO A 19 -4.05 2.88 1.96
CA PRO A 19 -3.23 3.24 0.81
C PRO A 19 -3.22 2.10 -0.20
N THR A 20 -3.22 2.45 -1.48
CA THR A 20 -3.03 1.46 -2.53
C THR A 20 -1.61 0.92 -2.50
N LEU A 21 -1.41 -0.28 -3.05
CA LEU A 21 -0.07 -0.86 -3.16
C LEU A 21 0.90 0.07 -3.92
N ASN A 22 0.42 0.78 -4.94
CA ASN A 22 1.28 1.68 -5.71
C ASN A 22 1.70 2.92 -4.89
N GLU A 23 0.81 3.43 -4.05
CA GLU A 23 1.11 4.54 -3.13
C GLU A 23 2.14 4.12 -2.10
N LEU A 24 1.96 2.94 -1.50
CA LEU A 24 2.94 2.37 -0.57
C LEU A 24 4.31 2.19 -1.23
N LEU A 25 4.36 1.64 -2.44
CA LEU A 25 5.61 1.42 -3.17
C LEU A 25 6.23 2.70 -3.75
N ALA A 26 5.47 3.80 -3.81
CA ALA A 26 5.96 5.11 -4.23
C ALA A 26 6.50 5.93 -3.05
N ASP A 27 6.37 5.44 -1.81
CA ASP A 27 6.88 6.13 -0.63
C ASP A 27 8.43 6.26 -0.67
N PRO A 28 8.99 7.46 -0.47
CA PRO A 28 10.44 7.68 -0.46
C PRO A 28 11.20 6.83 0.58
N MET A 29 10.56 6.44 1.68
CA MET A 29 11.13 5.52 2.67
C MET A 29 11.25 4.10 2.11
N MET A 30 10.28 3.66 1.30
CA MET A 30 10.37 2.35 0.64
C MET A 30 11.52 2.30 -0.36
N ASP A 31 11.83 3.41 -1.02
CA ASP A 31 13.02 3.52 -1.87
C ASP A 31 14.33 3.35 -1.09
N LEU A 32 14.39 3.82 0.16
CA LEU A 32 15.55 3.59 1.03
C LEU A 32 15.70 2.11 1.38
N VAL A 33 14.60 1.43 1.71
CA VAL A 33 14.57 -0.01 2.01
C VAL A 33 14.98 -0.83 0.79
N PHE A 34 14.48 -0.49 -0.40
CA PHE A 34 14.88 -1.20 -1.62
C PHE A 34 16.37 -1.09 -1.89
N ARG A 35 16.96 0.08 -1.63
CA ARG A 35 18.40 0.30 -1.81
C ARG A 35 19.24 -0.40 -0.74
N SER A 36 18.84 -0.35 0.53
CA SER A 36 19.58 -1.01 1.62
C SER A 36 19.64 -2.52 1.41
N ASP A 37 18.51 -3.10 1.00
CA ASP A 37 18.33 -4.55 0.97
C ASP A 37 18.52 -5.13 -0.44
N LYS A 38 18.91 -4.29 -1.41
CA LYS A 38 19.09 -4.64 -2.83
C LYS A 38 17.85 -5.32 -3.43
N LEU A 39 16.66 -4.87 -3.02
CA LEU A 39 15.40 -5.38 -3.49
C LEU A 39 15.00 -4.69 -4.79
N ARG A 40 14.36 -5.45 -5.68
CA ARG A 40 13.73 -4.90 -6.87
C ARG A 40 12.25 -4.66 -6.60
N ARG A 41 11.77 -3.46 -6.94
CA ARG A 41 10.35 -3.06 -6.78
C ARG A 41 9.39 -4.09 -7.38
N GLU A 42 9.66 -4.57 -8.59
CA GLU A 42 8.87 -5.58 -9.29
C GLU A 42 8.68 -6.89 -8.50
N ASN A 43 9.73 -7.34 -7.81
CA ASN A 43 9.69 -8.57 -7.00
C ASN A 43 8.86 -8.36 -5.74
N VAL A 44 9.02 -7.21 -5.08
CA VAL A 44 8.26 -6.85 -3.88
C VAL A 44 6.78 -6.69 -4.23
N GLU A 45 6.47 -6.01 -5.33
CA GLU A 45 5.10 -5.83 -5.81
C GLU A 45 4.42 -7.18 -6.10
N SER A 46 5.09 -8.07 -6.82
CA SER A 46 4.58 -9.41 -7.14
C SER A 46 4.35 -10.24 -5.88
N PHE A 47 5.29 -10.20 -4.93
CA PHE A 47 5.15 -10.87 -3.65
C PHE A 47 3.96 -10.33 -2.86
N LEU A 48 3.84 -9.01 -2.71
CA LEU A 48 2.75 -8.38 -1.96
C LEU A 48 1.39 -8.66 -2.59
N LYS A 49 1.27 -8.63 -3.93
CA LYS A 49 0.03 -9.03 -4.62
C LYS A 49 -0.35 -10.48 -4.30
N THR A 50 0.62 -11.39 -4.33
CA THR A 50 0.40 -12.80 -4.00
C THR A 50 -0.07 -12.98 -2.55
N GLN A 51 0.54 -12.25 -1.61
CA GLN A 51 0.14 -12.28 -0.21
C GLN A 51 -1.23 -11.64 0.02
N ALA A 52 -1.54 -10.53 -0.64
CA ALA A 52 -2.82 -9.86 -0.55
C ALA A 52 -3.97 -10.79 -0.99
N THR A 53 -3.80 -11.50 -2.12
CA THR A 53 -4.77 -12.51 -2.58
C THR A 53 -4.96 -13.62 -1.54
N ARG A 54 -3.87 -14.07 -0.91
CA ARG A 54 -3.93 -15.10 0.13
C ARG A 54 -4.63 -14.62 1.40
N LEU A 55 -4.39 -13.37 1.80
CA LEU A 55 -4.99 -12.76 2.98
C LEU A 55 -6.46 -12.36 2.76
N ALA A 56 -6.85 -12.01 1.54
CA ALA A 56 -8.25 -11.76 1.19
C ALA A 56 -9.12 -13.01 1.29
N ALA A 57 -8.53 -14.20 1.18
CA ALA A 57 -9.23 -15.48 1.41
C ALA A 57 -9.43 -15.80 2.90
N MET A 58 -8.93 -14.95 3.82
CA MET A 58 -9.07 -15.11 5.26
C MET A 58 -9.94 -13.97 5.84
N PRO A 59 -10.91 -14.27 6.71
CA PRO A 59 -11.70 -13.23 7.36
C PRO A 59 -10.79 -12.33 8.21
N ARG A 60 -10.79 -11.02 7.95
CA ARG A 60 -9.91 -10.08 8.66
C ARG A 60 -10.54 -9.74 10.01
N ALA A 61 -9.84 -10.07 11.10
CA ALA A 61 -10.35 -9.81 12.46
C ALA A 61 -10.70 -8.33 12.74
N TRP A 62 -10.06 -7.41 12.03
CA TRP A 62 -10.26 -5.97 12.17
C TRP A 62 -11.41 -5.40 11.32
N GLU A 63 -12.02 -6.16 10.41
CA GLU A 63 -13.26 -5.73 9.71
C GLU A 63 -14.38 -5.42 10.73
N SER A 64 -14.35 -6.06 11.89
CA SER A 64 -15.25 -5.76 13.01
C SER A 64 -14.94 -4.45 13.75
N ILE A 65 -13.69 -3.96 13.67
CA ILE A 65 -13.18 -2.80 14.41
C ILE A 65 -13.45 -1.50 13.64
N CYS A 66 -13.25 -1.50 12.32
CA CYS A 66 -13.34 -0.26 11.56
C CYS A 66 -14.77 0.14 11.15
N ARG A 67 -15.79 -0.76 11.20
CA ARG A 67 -17.18 -0.49 10.76
C ARG A 67 -17.28 0.46 9.55
N CYS A 68 -16.38 0.30 8.59
CA CYS A 68 -16.41 1.07 7.36
C CYS A 68 -17.62 0.56 6.56
N ALA A 69 -18.48 1.49 6.13
CA ALA A 69 -19.74 1.20 5.45
C ALA A 69 -19.53 0.63 4.04
#